data_AF-A0AAV4EJP0-F1
#
_entry.id   AF-A0AAV4EJP0-F1
#
_cell.length_a   1.000
_cell.length_b   1.000
_cell.length_c   1.000
_cell.angle_alpha   90.00
_cell.angle_beta   90.00
_cell.angle_gamma   90.00
#
_symmetry.space_group_name_H-M   'P 1'
#
loop_
_entity.id
_entity.type
_entity.pdbx_description
1 polymer ?
#
loop_
_entity_poly.entity_id
_entity_poly.type
_entity_poly.pdbx_seq_one_letter_code
_entity_poly.pdbx_strand_id
1 'polypeptide(L)'
;MIVVVVVVVVVVVVVVVVVVVVVVEIVVVVVLVAGRQECFWQELPESTTCEIDYQVIDGGDMDISVYVSAPDERIVYMEQRKTENVIRLVNLKKQQSQHIMRIPPV
;
A
#
# COMPACT_ATOMS: atom_id res chain seq x y z
N MET A 1 7.43 4.65 -47.51
CA MET A 1 6.07 4.46 -46.96
C MET A 1 6.00 3.28 -45.99
N ILE A 2 6.37 2.06 -46.41
CA ILE A 2 6.32 0.85 -45.57
C ILE A 2 7.18 0.96 -44.30
N VAL A 3 8.44 1.41 -44.42
CA VAL A 3 9.35 1.55 -43.26
C VAL A 3 8.79 2.53 -42.21
N VAL A 4 8.21 3.64 -42.65
CA VAL A 4 7.60 4.64 -41.75
C VAL A 4 6.41 4.04 -41.00
N VAL A 5 5.57 3.26 -41.70
CA VAL A 5 4.43 2.56 -41.08
C VAL A 5 4.90 1.55 -40.04
N VAL A 6 5.93 0.75 -40.35
CA VAL A 6 6.48 -0.23 -39.39
C VAL A 6 7.04 0.46 -38.15
N VAL A 7 7.79 1.55 -38.32
CA VAL A 7 8.34 2.31 -37.18
C VAL A 7 7.22 2.88 -36.31
N VAL A 8 6.18 3.46 -36.92
CA VAL A 8 5.02 3.99 -36.16
C VAL A 8 4.30 2.89 -35.40
N VAL A 9 4.07 1.73 -36.01
CA VAL A 9 3.44 0.58 -35.34
C VAL A 9 4.28 0.10 -34.16
N VAL A 10 5.60 -0.03 -34.34
CA VAL A 10 6.50 -0.44 -33.25
C VAL A 10 6.45 0.58 -32.11
N VAL A 11 6.50 1.88 -32.40
CA VAL A 11 6.43 2.93 -31.38
C VAL A 11 5.10 2.88 -30.64
N VAL A 12 3.97 2.72 -31.34
CA VAL A 12 2.64 2.61 -30.72
C VAL A 12 2.57 1.37 -29.82
N VAL A 13 3.06 0.22 -30.28
CA VAL A 13 3.08 -1.01 -29.47
C VAL A 13 3.94 -0.83 -28.22
N VAL A 14 5.13 -0.24 -28.35
CA VAL A 14 6.02 0.04 -27.21
C VAL A 14 5.36 0.98 -26.22
N VAL A 15 4.72 2.06 -26.69
CA VAL A 15 4.02 3.00 -25.82
C VAL A 15 2.87 2.33 -25.08
N VAL A 16 2.06 1.50 -25.75
CA VAL A 16 0.97 0.75 -25.13
C VAL A 16 1.49 -0.20 -24.06
N VAL A 17 2.57 -0.94 -24.34
CA VAL A 17 3.18 -1.86 -23.38
C VAL A 17 3.72 -1.11 -22.17
N VAL A 18 4.42 0.02 -22.38
CA VAL A 18 4.95 0.83 -21.28
C VAL A 18 3.83 1.39 -20.40
N VAL A 19 2.75 1.91 -20.99
CA VAL A 19 1.61 2.45 -20.23
C VAL A 19 0.96 1.38 -19.35
N VAL A 20 0.81 0.15 -19.85
CA VAL A 20 0.23 -0.97 -19.09
C VAL A 20 1.10 -1.40 -17.92
N VAL A 21 2.42 -1.30 -18.02
CA VAL A 21 3.36 -1.74 -16.97
C VAL A 21 3.46 -0.76 -15.79
N VAL A 22 3.17 0.53 -15.99
CA VAL A 22 3.56 1.59 -15.03
C VAL A 22 2.61 1.77 -13.83
N VAL A 23 1.45 1.11 -13.74
CA VAL A 23 0.42 1.50 -12.74
C VAL A 23 0.03 0.37 -11.78
N VAL A 24 0.74 0.16 -10.65
CA VAL A 24 0.18 -0.57 -9.48
C VAL A 24 0.86 -0.30 -8.11
N GLU A 25 1.49 0.85 -7.82
CA GLU A 25 2.03 1.10 -6.47
C GLU A 25 1.69 2.51 -5.97
N ILE A 26 1.26 2.61 -4.71
CA ILE A 26 0.95 3.88 -4.03
C ILE A 26 1.93 4.02 -2.87
N VAL A 27 2.68 5.12 -2.85
CA VAL A 27 3.65 5.44 -1.80
C VAL A 27 3.32 6.81 -1.23
N VAL A 28 3.19 6.90 0.09
CA VAL A 28 2.82 8.12 0.81
C VAL A 28 3.67 8.26 2.07
N VAL A 29 4.05 9.49 2.40
CA VAL A 29 4.72 9.83 3.67
C VAL A 29 3.73 10.56 4.56
N VAL A 30 3.59 10.12 5.80
CA VAL A 30 2.65 10.71 6.77
C VAL A 30 3.36 11.04 8.08
N VAL A 31 2.92 12.12 8.72
CA VAL A 31 3.45 12.58 10.01
C VAL A 31 2.45 12.25 11.10
N LEU A 32 2.89 11.49 12.10
CA LEU A 32 2.06 11.02 13.20
C LEU A 32 2.46 11.73 14.50
N VAL A 33 1.49 12.33 15.19
CA VAL A 33 1.73 13.00 16.47
C VAL A 33 1.74 11.97 17.61
N ALA A 34 2.62 12.16 18.60
CA ALA A 34 2.71 11.27 19.76
C ALA A 34 1.34 11.04 20.44
N GLY A 35 1.05 9.78 20.75
CA GLY A 35 -0.22 9.36 21.37
C GLY A 35 -1.45 9.42 20.45
N ARG A 36 -1.29 9.78 19.17
CA ARG A 36 -2.35 9.73 18.16
C ARG A 36 -2.25 8.45 17.31
N GLN A 37 -3.36 8.18 16.64
CA GLN A 37 -3.54 7.10 15.70
C GLN A 37 -4.08 7.71 14.42
N GLU A 38 -3.55 7.29 13.27
CA GLU A 38 -4.10 7.61 11.97
C GLU A 38 -4.63 6.34 11.30
N CYS A 39 -5.76 6.50 10.63
CA CYS A 39 -6.45 5.41 9.95
C CYS A 39 -6.54 5.76 8.46
N PHE A 40 -6.20 4.81 7.60
CA PHE A 40 -6.31 4.90 6.15
C PHE A 40 -7.27 3.81 5.67
N TRP A 41 -8.11 4.16 4.70
CA TRP A 41 -9.08 3.25 4.13
C TRP A 41 -8.79 3.09 2.65
N GLN A 42 -8.70 1.83 2.20
CA GLN A 42 -8.52 1.53 0.79
C GLN A 42 -9.50 0.44 0.35
N GLU A 43 -10.24 0.73 -0.72
CA GLU A 43 -11.09 -0.26 -1.36
C GLU A 43 -10.24 -1.20 -2.20
N LEU A 44 -10.36 -2.50 -1.92
CA LEU A 44 -9.65 -3.56 -2.64
C LEU A 44 -10.64 -4.37 -3.48
N PRO A 45 -10.33 -4.68 -4.75
CA PRO A 45 -11.14 -5.59 -5.54
C PRO A 45 -11.21 -6.97 -4.87
N GLU A 46 -12.33 -7.65 -5.06
CA GLU A 46 -12.56 -9.01 -4.57
C GLU A 46 -11.39 -9.94 -4.91
N SER A 47 -10.98 -10.78 -3.95
CA SER A 47 -9.92 -11.79 -4.15
C SER A 47 -8.54 -11.24 -4.53
N THR A 48 -8.26 -9.98 -4.21
CA THR A 48 -6.94 -9.37 -4.45
C THR A 48 -6.02 -9.56 -3.25
N THR A 49 -4.72 -9.68 -3.52
CA THR A 49 -3.67 -9.62 -2.49
C THR A 49 -3.33 -8.16 -2.23
N CYS A 50 -3.36 -7.75 -0.96
CA CYS A 50 -2.87 -6.43 -0.55
C CYS A 50 -1.53 -6.58 0.15
N GLU A 51 -0.59 -5.72 -0.24
CA GLU A 51 0.72 -5.63 0.37
C GLU A 51 0.88 -4.23 0.95
N ILE A 52 1.26 -4.16 2.23
CA ILE A 52 1.52 -2.91 2.94
C ILE A 52 2.99 -2.93 3.30
N ASP A 53 3.73 -1.98 2.74
CA ASP A 53 5.11 -1.73 3.09
C ASP A 53 5.18 -0.41 3.86
N TYR A 54 5.88 -0.39 4.99
CA TYR A 54 6.07 0.81 5.77
C TYR A 54 7.43 0.87 6.44
N GLN A 55 7.89 2.11 6.66
CA GLN A 55 9.13 2.41 7.33
C GLN A 55 8.97 3.69 8.16
N VAL A 56 9.41 3.64 9.42
CA VAL A 56 9.59 4.80 10.29
C VAL A 56 10.90 5.46 9.90
N ILE A 57 10.81 6.67 9.37
CA ILE A 57 11.96 7.41 8.83
C ILE A 57 12.52 8.47 9.80
N ASP A 58 11.73 8.88 10.81
CA ASP A 58 12.12 9.86 11.83
C ASP A 58 11.22 9.77 13.08
N GLY A 59 11.72 10.28 14.21
CA GLY A 59 10.99 10.46 15.48
C GLY A 59 11.23 9.38 16.55
N GLY A 60 11.13 9.79 17.82
CA GLY A 60 11.04 8.90 19.00
C GLY A 60 12.07 7.78 19.07
N ASP A 61 11.61 6.58 19.45
CA ASP A 61 12.39 5.33 19.49
C ASP A 61 12.53 4.67 18.10
N MET A 62 12.15 5.38 17.02
CA MET A 62 12.05 4.88 15.65
C MET A 62 11.16 3.63 15.52
N ASP A 63 10.00 3.65 16.17
CA ASP A 63 9.06 2.53 16.18
C ASP A 63 7.59 2.96 16.06
N ILE A 64 6.77 2.06 15.51
CA ILE A 64 5.32 2.23 15.40
C ILE A 64 4.58 0.91 15.64
N SER A 65 3.31 0.99 16.04
CA SER A 65 2.42 -0.16 16.12
C SER A 65 1.41 -0.09 14.97
N VAL A 66 1.34 -1.14 14.17
CA VAL A 66 0.46 -1.19 13.01
C VAL A 66 -0.56 -2.30 13.25
N TYR A 67 -1.82 -2.01 12.93
CA TYR A 67 -2.84 -3.05 12.91
C TYR A 67 -3.77 -2.86 11.72
N VAL A 68 -4.31 -3.98 11.26
CA VAL A 68 -5.26 -4.00 10.16
C VAL A 68 -6.55 -4.58 10.71
N SER A 69 -7.64 -3.83 10.56
CA SER A 69 -8.99 -4.29 10.86
C SER A 69 -9.75 -4.58 9.58
N ALA A 70 -10.55 -5.64 9.63
CA ALA A 70 -11.59 -5.89 8.65
C ALA A 70 -12.80 -4.94 8.90
N PRO A 71 -13.75 -4.81 7.96
CA PRO A 71 -14.92 -3.92 8.05
C PRO A 71 -15.85 -4.24 9.20
N ASP A 72 -15.79 -5.46 9.70
CA ASP A 72 -16.47 -5.93 10.91
C ASP A 72 -15.71 -5.57 12.20
N GLU A 73 -14.74 -4.65 12.11
CA GLU A 73 -13.86 -4.18 13.19
C GLU A 73 -12.94 -5.28 13.77
N ARG A 74 -12.92 -6.46 13.16
CA ARG A 74 -12.06 -7.55 13.61
C ARG A 74 -10.62 -7.27 13.21
N ILE A 75 -9.72 -7.27 14.18
CA ILE A 75 -8.28 -7.18 13.94
C ILE A 75 -7.82 -8.46 13.22
N VAL A 76 -7.36 -8.31 11.97
CA VAL A 76 -6.84 -9.40 11.15
C VAL A 76 -5.32 -9.48 11.17
N TYR A 77 -4.66 -8.38 11.51
CA TYR A 77 -3.21 -8.30 11.69
C TYR A 77 -2.89 -7.25 12.75
N MET A 78 -1.86 -7.51 13.56
CA MET A 78 -1.38 -6.56 14.55
C MET A 78 0.10 -6.81 14.83
N GLU A 79 0.85 -5.73 14.89
CA GLU A 79 2.23 -5.70 15.34
C GLU A 79 2.50 -4.44 16.15
N GLN A 80 3.52 -4.50 17.00
CA GLN A 80 3.83 -3.44 17.94
C GLN A 80 5.32 -3.14 17.90
N ARG A 81 5.64 -1.84 18.03
CA ARG A 81 7.00 -1.31 18.20
C ARG A 81 7.97 -1.82 17.12
N LYS A 82 7.62 -1.59 15.85
CA LYS A 82 8.43 -1.95 14.67
C LYS A 82 8.90 -0.71 13.92
N THR A 83 10.14 -0.75 13.43
CA THR A 83 10.72 0.32 12.61
C THR A 83 10.30 0.18 11.14
N GLU A 84 10.22 -1.05 10.63
CA GLU A 84 9.79 -1.36 9.27
C GLU A 84 9.21 -2.77 9.21
N ASN A 85 8.28 -3.01 8.28
CA ASN A 85 7.81 -4.36 7.95
C ASN A 85 7.03 -4.37 6.64
N VAL A 86 6.92 -5.56 6.04
CA VAL A 86 6.06 -5.84 4.88
C VAL A 86 4.95 -6.81 5.30
N ILE A 87 3.70 -6.35 5.20
CA ILE A 87 2.51 -7.11 5.56
C ILE A 87 1.83 -7.60 4.27
N ARG A 88 1.63 -8.91 4.14
CA ARG A 88 0.93 -9.54 3.01
C ARG A 88 -0.42 -10.10 3.45
N LEU A 89 -1.50 -9.55 2.90
CA LEU A 89 -2.86 -9.95 3.19
C LEU A 89 -3.47 -10.62 1.95
N VAL A 90 -3.88 -11.88 2.09
CA VAL A 90 -4.46 -12.69 1.01
C VAL A 90 -5.94 -12.97 1.25
N ASN A 91 -6.70 -13.20 0.17
CA ASN A 91 -8.12 -13.55 0.22
C ASN A 91 -9.00 -12.51 0.94
N LEU A 92 -8.71 -11.23 0.73
CA LEU A 92 -9.55 -10.15 1.25
C LEU A 92 -10.88 -10.12 0.48
N LYS A 93 -12.01 -10.19 1.20
CA LYS A 93 -13.35 -9.97 0.65
C LYS A 93 -13.51 -8.48 0.32
N LYS A 94 -14.33 -8.14 -0.69
CA LYS A 94 -14.52 -6.87 -1.46
C LYS A 94 -14.56 -5.51 -0.73
N GLN A 95 -14.23 -5.44 0.55
CA GLN A 95 -14.33 -4.25 1.38
C GLN A 95 -13.28 -4.21 2.50
N GLN A 96 -12.35 -5.17 2.57
CA GLN A 96 -11.42 -5.30 3.69
C GLN A 96 -10.13 -4.49 3.51
N SER A 97 -10.10 -3.21 3.91
CA SER A 97 -8.89 -2.67 4.50
C SER A 97 -9.10 -1.36 5.28
N GLN A 98 -9.14 -1.47 6.61
CA GLN A 98 -8.78 -0.36 7.48
C GLN A 98 -7.30 -0.54 7.85
N HIS A 99 -6.43 0.27 7.27
CA HIS A 99 -5.02 0.34 7.64
C HIS A 99 -4.90 1.32 8.80
N ILE A 100 -4.65 0.83 10.00
CA ILE A 100 -4.59 1.70 11.16
C ILE A 100 -3.16 1.72 11.70
N MET A 101 -2.53 2.87 11.59
CA MET A 101 -1.19 3.14 12.10
C MET A 101 -1.30 3.87 13.44
N ARG A 102 -0.73 3.30 14.49
CA ARG A 102 -0.76 3.87 15.84
C ARG A 102 0.65 4.00 16.39
N ILE A 103 1.01 5.20 16.85
CA ILE A 103 2.20 5.33 17.69
C ILE A 103 1.90 4.66 19.05
N PRO A 104 2.69 3.66 19.49
CA PRO A 104 2.51 3.06 20.81
C PRO A 104 2.58 4.16 21.89
N PRO A 105 1.72 4.13 22.92
CA PRO A 105 1.88 5.03 24.04
C PRO A 105 3.23 4.74 24.74
N VAL A 106 3.94 5.80 25.12
CA VAL A 106 5.15 5.77 25.95
C VAL A 106 4.81 5.26 27.35
#